data_AF-A0A317ZI23-F1
#
_entry.id   AF-A0A317ZI23-F1
#
_cell.length_a   1.000
_cell.length_b   1.000
_cell.length_c   1.000
_cell.angle_alpha   90.00
_cell.angle_beta   90.00
_cell.angle_gamma   90.00
#
_symmetry.space_group_name_H-M   'P 1'
#
loop_
_entity.id
_entity.type
_entity.pdbx_description
1 polymer ?
#
loop_
_entity_poly.entity_id
_entity_poly.type
_entity_poly.pdbx_seq_one_letter_code
_entity_poly.pdbx_strand_id
1 'polypeptide(L)'
;MNLQTAVSRIYKCISKLDAAYGRPVFDEFAIVGLDGGKLKLHHYKGPNEGGFLAEFADNTMALRKELTEDQTALGGEFSFTREGEGASMDAYICLGPDVYLFCNHTEKSMHEITQDPEWLNAQGEFLNLSQFFAVDPLDLGED
;
A
#
# COMPACT_ATOMS: atom_id res chain seq x y z
N MET A 1 -7.93 6.07 -13.39
CA MET A 1 -6.69 5.84 -14.17
C MET A 1 -6.42 4.35 -14.41
N ASN A 2 -5.55 3.99 -15.36
CA ASN A 2 -5.13 2.59 -15.59
C ASN A 2 -3.93 2.16 -14.73
N LEU A 3 -3.64 0.86 -14.66
CA LEU A 3 -2.58 0.27 -13.83
C LEU A 3 -1.19 0.85 -14.13
N GLN A 4 -0.80 0.99 -15.40
CA GLN A 4 0.51 1.53 -15.77
C GLN A 4 0.71 2.96 -15.24
N THR A 5 -0.32 3.80 -15.35
CA THR A 5 -0.31 5.17 -14.84
C THR A 5 -0.25 5.20 -13.32
N ALA A 6 -1.01 4.34 -12.65
CA ALA A 6 -1.01 4.21 -11.20
C ALA A 6 0.38 3.81 -10.69
N VAL A 7 1.00 2.76 -11.26
CA VAL A 7 2.34 2.31 -10.91
C VAL A 7 3.37 3.43 -11.07
N SER A 8 3.36 4.14 -12.20
CA SER A 8 4.27 5.27 -12.43
C SER A 8 4.12 6.38 -11.39
N ARG A 9 2.88 6.71 -11.00
CA ARG A 9 2.60 7.70 -9.94
C ARG A 9 3.08 7.22 -8.57
N ILE A 10 2.82 5.96 -8.23
CA ILE A 10 3.27 5.34 -6.97
C ILE A 10 4.79 5.44 -6.86
N TYR A 11 5.54 4.99 -7.87
CA TYR A 11 7.00 5.09 -7.88
C TYR A 11 7.49 6.53 -7.70
N LYS A 12 6.87 7.48 -8.38
CA LYS A 12 7.24 8.90 -8.27
C LYS A 12 6.98 9.45 -6.87
N CYS A 13 5.86 9.11 -6.24
CA CYS A 13 5.53 9.53 -4.88
C CYS A 13 6.45 8.87 -3.85
N ILE A 14 6.69 7.56 -3.94
CA ILE A 14 7.61 6.85 -3.06
C ILE A 14 9.03 7.43 -3.17
N SER A 15 9.52 7.69 -4.39
CA SER A 15 10.83 8.33 -4.55
C SER A 15 10.92 9.72 -3.90
N LYS A 16 9.84 10.50 -3.89
CA LYS A 16 9.81 11.78 -3.18
C LYS A 16 9.72 11.61 -1.67
N LEU A 17 8.93 10.64 -1.22
CA LEU A 17 8.79 10.25 0.18
C LEU A 17 10.17 9.86 0.74
N ASP A 18 10.89 9.00 0.03
CA ASP A 18 12.24 8.57 0.40
C ASP A 18 13.24 9.73 0.39
N ALA A 19 13.15 10.63 -0.59
CA ALA A 19 14.02 11.80 -0.66
C ALA A 19 13.76 12.79 0.49
N ALA A 20 12.50 12.98 0.89
CA ALA A 20 12.10 13.82 2.01
C ALA A 20 12.46 13.18 3.36
N TYR A 21 12.39 11.85 3.47
CA TYR A 21 12.78 11.10 4.66
C TYR A 21 14.30 10.89 4.77
N GLY A 22 15.02 10.99 3.65
CA GLY A 22 16.47 10.77 3.53
C GLY A 22 16.88 9.30 3.34
N ARG A 23 15.93 8.37 3.31
CA ARG A 23 16.12 6.91 3.12
C ARG A 23 14.78 6.26 2.75
N PRO A 24 14.76 4.99 2.32
CA PRO A 24 13.51 4.29 2.04
C PRO A 24 12.55 4.31 3.23
N VAL A 25 11.30 4.72 3.00
CA VAL A 25 10.19 4.53 3.96
C VAL A 25 9.52 3.19 3.73
N PHE A 26 9.24 2.85 2.47
CA PHE A 26 8.70 1.57 2.07
C PHE A 26 9.65 0.93 1.05
N ASP A 27 10.34 -0.12 1.46
CA ASP A 27 11.23 -0.89 0.60
C ASP A 27 10.50 -2.04 -0.13
N GLU A 28 9.24 -2.28 0.24
CA GLU A 28 8.35 -3.25 -0.36
C GLU A 28 6.93 -2.68 -0.53
N PHE A 29 6.31 -2.91 -1.68
CA PHE A 29 4.91 -2.57 -1.92
C PHE A 29 4.27 -3.44 -3.00
N ALA A 30 2.96 -3.61 -2.91
CA ALA A 30 2.17 -4.45 -3.81
C ALA A 30 0.82 -3.80 -4.16
N ILE A 31 0.37 -3.95 -5.41
CA ILE A 31 -0.99 -3.60 -5.82
C ILE A 31 -1.82 -4.87 -5.86
N VAL A 32 -2.90 -4.88 -5.08
CA VAL A 32 -3.75 -6.04 -4.85
C VAL A 32 -5.21 -5.69 -5.15
N GLY A 33 -5.87 -6.51 -5.94
CA GLY A 33 -7.31 -6.42 -6.21
C GLY A 33 -8.10 -7.50 -5.47
N LEU A 34 -9.35 -7.21 -5.10
CA LEU A 34 -10.35 -8.15 -4.61
C LEU A 34 -11.32 -8.48 -5.76
N ASP A 35 -11.17 -9.66 -6.36
CA ASP A 35 -12.06 -10.16 -7.42
C ASP A 35 -12.88 -11.34 -6.90
N GLY A 36 -14.21 -11.15 -6.77
CA GLY A 36 -15.11 -12.20 -6.29
C GLY A 36 -14.74 -12.76 -4.91
N GLY A 37 -14.07 -11.95 -4.08
CA GLY A 37 -13.56 -12.37 -2.76
C GLY A 37 -12.23 -13.13 -2.77
N LYS A 38 -11.54 -13.17 -3.92
CA LYS A 38 -10.15 -13.64 -4.04
C LYS A 38 -9.23 -12.45 -4.19
N LEU A 39 -8.10 -12.47 -3.48
CA LEU A 39 -7.05 -11.49 -3.68
C LEU A 39 -6.25 -11.84 -4.95
N LYS A 40 -5.97 -10.83 -5.78
CA LYS A 40 -5.18 -10.93 -6.99
C LYS A 40 -4.03 -9.92 -6.93
N LEU A 41 -2.80 -10.39 -7.08
CA LEU A 41 -1.64 -9.52 -7.17
C LEU A 41 -1.52 -8.95 -8.60
N HIS A 42 -1.51 -7.63 -8.74
CA HIS A 42 -1.39 -6.92 -10.03
C HIS A 42 0.00 -6.34 -10.24
N HIS A 43 0.68 -5.97 -9.16
CA HIS A 43 2.04 -5.42 -9.21
C HIS A 43 2.75 -5.71 -7.90
N TYR A 44 4.04 -6.03 -7.96
CA TYR A 44 4.89 -6.18 -6.78
C TYR A 44 6.21 -5.47 -7.00
N LYS A 45 6.73 -4.88 -5.93
CA LYS A 45 8.08 -4.34 -5.86
C LYS A 45 8.62 -4.54 -4.45
N GLY A 46 9.71 -5.27 -4.32
CA GLY A 46 10.38 -5.47 -3.03
C GLY A 46 11.50 -6.50 -3.14
N PRO A 47 12.23 -6.74 -2.05
CA PRO A 47 13.34 -7.68 -2.04
C PRO A 47 12.90 -9.14 -1.86
N ASN A 48 11.66 -9.42 -1.44
CA ASN A 48 11.21 -10.74 -1.01
C ASN A 48 9.85 -11.17 -1.60
N GLU A 49 9.73 -11.20 -2.92
CA GLU A 49 8.46 -11.54 -3.60
C GLU A 49 7.90 -12.91 -3.19
N GLY A 50 8.77 -13.91 -3.04
CA GLY A 50 8.36 -15.26 -2.66
C GLY A 50 7.80 -15.32 -1.24
N GLY A 51 8.40 -14.62 -0.28
CA GLY A 51 7.89 -14.53 1.08
C GLY A 51 6.58 -13.76 1.14
N PHE A 52 6.51 -12.61 0.46
CA PHE A 52 5.27 -11.83 0.34
C PHE A 52 4.13 -12.68 -0.22
N LEU A 53 4.36 -13.41 -1.31
CA LEU A 53 3.34 -14.28 -1.92
C LEU A 53 2.88 -15.42 -1.00
N ALA A 54 3.78 -15.99 -0.20
CA ALA A 54 3.44 -17.05 0.75
C ALA A 54 2.55 -16.50 1.88
N GLU A 55 2.94 -15.38 2.50
CA GLU A 55 2.13 -14.72 3.53
C GLU A 55 0.79 -14.23 2.98
N PHE A 56 0.80 -13.70 1.76
CA PHE A 56 -0.40 -13.27 1.06
C PHE A 56 -1.38 -14.43 0.84
N ALA A 57 -0.88 -15.60 0.42
CA ALA A 57 -1.69 -16.79 0.22
C ALA A 57 -2.25 -17.34 1.56
N ASP A 58 -1.43 -17.37 2.60
CA ASP A 58 -1.81 -17.92 3.91
C ASP A 58 -2.77 -17.00 4.68
N ASN A 59 -2.59 -15.68 4.57
CA ASN A 59 -3.37 -14.67 5.31
C ASN A 59 -4.52 -14.05 4.51
N THR A 60 -4.83 -14.58 3.31
CA THR A 60 -5.88 -14.03 2.44
C THR A 60 -7.22 -13.80 3.15
N MET A 61 -7.63 -14.68 4.08
CA MET A 61 -8.88 -14.53 4.82
C MET A 61 -8.85 -13.40 5.87
N ALA A 62 -7.74 -13.27 6.61
CA ALA A 62 -7.57 -12.23 7.61
C ALA A 62 -7.42 -10.85 6.95
N LEU A 63 -6.58 -10.76 5.92
CA LEU A 63 -6.42 -9.58 5.08
C LEU A 63 -7.75 -9.16 4.47
N ARG A 64 -8.51 -10.10 3.89
CA ARG A 64 -9.83 -9.77 3.34
C ARG A 64 -10.77 -9.20 4.40
N LYS A 65 -10.81 -9.78 5.60
CA LYS A 65 -11.65 -9.30 6.69
C LYS A 65 -11.28 -7.85 7.05
N GLU A 66 -10.00 -7.58 7.21
CA GLU A 66 -9.47 -6.23 7.49
C GLU A 66 -9.82 -5.22 6.38
N LEU A 67 -9.75 -5.62 5.12
CA LEU A 67 -10.09 -4.75 3.98
C LEU A 67 -11.60 -4.51 3.82
N THR A 68 -12.45 -5.46 4.25
CA THR A 68 -13.90 -5.41 3.96
C THR A 68 -14.75 -4.90 5.13
N GLU A 69 -14.27 -4.95 6.38
CA GLU A 69 -15.10 -4.56 7.53
C GLU A 69 -15.26 -3.04 7.69
N ASP A 70 -14.29 -2.23 7.25
CA ASP A 70 -14.26 -0.79 7.54
C ASP A 70 -14.15 0.14 6.31
N GLN A 71 -14.07 -0.40 5.09
CA GLN A 71 -13.69 0.41 3.93
C GLN A 71 -14.85 0.87 3.05
N THR A 72 -14.72 2.09 2.54
CA THR A 72 -15.78 2.76 1.77
C THR A 72 -15.73 2.49 0.25
N ALA A 73 -14.76 1.68 -0.22
CA ALA A 73 -14.39 1.51 -1.63
C ALA A 73 -14.03 2.83 -2.36
N LEU A 74 -13.87 3.93 -1.62
CA LEU A 74 -13.46 5.22 -2.15
C LEU A 74 -11.94 5.26 -2.26
N GLY A 75 -11.43 5.66 -3.43
CA GLY A 75 -10.00 5.86 -3.63
C GLY A 75 -9.43 6.88 -2.65
N GLY A 76 -8.18 6.69 -2.26
CA GLY A 76 -7.43 7.55 -1.35
C GLY A 76 -7.68 7.33 0.15
N GLU A 77 -8.58 6.43 0.53
CA GLU A 77 -8.66 5.95 1.92
C GLU A 77 -7.35 5.22 2.29
N PHE A 78 -6.79 5.46 3.46
CA PHE A 78 -5.54 4.84 3.89
C PHE A 78 -5.51 4.58 5.39
N SER A 79 -4.69 3.62 5.81
CA SER A 79 -4.43 3.35 7.23
C SER A 79 -3.01 2.83 7.44
N PHE A 80 -2.54 2.96 8.68
CA PHE A 80 -1.35 2.28 9.19
C PHE A 80 -1.83 1.15 10.11
N THR A 81 -1.37 -0.07 9.87
CA THR A 81 -1.74 -1.21 10.71
C THR A 81 -1.14 -1.03 12.09
N ARG A 82 -1.94 -1.24 13.15
CA ARG A 82 -1.55 -0.92 14.53
C ARG A 82 -0.54 -1.88 15.15
N GLU A 83 -0.26 -3.03 14.52
CA GLU A 83 0.61 -4.05 15.08
C GLU A 83 1.66 -4.49 14.04
N GLY A 84 2.77 -3.76 13.99
CA GLY A 84 3.97 -4.12 13.20
C GLY A 84 4.73 -5.35 13.70
N GLU A 85 4.11 -6.17 14.56
CA GLU A 85 4.61 -7.49 14.96
C GLU A 85 3.58 -8.54 14.50
N GLY A 86 3.62 -8.89 13.22
CA GLY A 86 2.86 -10.02 12.67
C GLY A 86 1.70 -9.69 11.72
N ALA A 87 1.40 -8.43 11.46
CA ALA A 87 0.56 -8.06 10.32
C ALA A 87 1.39 -8.20 9.02
N SER A 88 0.83 -8.84 7.99
CA SER A 88 1.46 -9.00 6.67
C SER A 88 1.58 -7.68 5.88
N MET A 89 1.26 -6.56 6.53
CA MET A 89 1.24 -5.24 5.94
C MET A 89 1.46 -4.16 7.00
N ASP A 90 2.21 -3.11 6.69
CA ASP A 90 2.47 -1.94 7.55
C ASP A 90 1.49 -0.77 7.31
N ALA A 91 1.13 -0.56 6.04
CA ALA A 91 0.21 0.49 5.61
C ALA A 91 -0.52 0.10 4.32
N TYR A 92 -1.72 0.65 4.13
CA TYR A 92 -2.42 0.55 2.85
C TYR A 92 -2.97 1.88 2.35
N ILE A 93 -3.19 1.95 1.03
CA ILE A 93 -4.01 2.97 0.36
C ILE A 93 -5.02 2.26 -0.55
N CYS A 94 -6.31 2.54 -0.40
CA CYS A 94 -7.34 2.21 -1.37
C CYS A 94 -7.07 2.99 -2.67
N LEU A 95 -6.74 2.29 -3.74
CA LEU A 95 -6.46 2.90 -5.03
C LEU A 95 -7.74 3.13 -5.83
N GLY A 96 -8.80 2.36 -5.55
CA GLY A 96 -10.09 2.39 -6.24
C GLY A 96 -10.96 1.25 -5.70
N PRO A 97 -12.15 1.03 -6.29
CA PRO A 97 -13.06 -0.02 -5.84
C PRO A 97 -12.34 -1.37 -5.77
N ASP A 98 -12.27 -1.97 -4.58
CA ASP A 98 -11.67 -3.28 -4.37
C ASP A 98 -10.19 -3.39 -4.76
N VAL A 99 -9.45 -2.29 -4.87
CA VAL A 99 -8.01 -2.30 -5.22
C VAL A 99 -7.18 -1.50 -4.23
N TYR A 100 -6.07 -2.08 -3.78
CA TYR A 100 -5.25 -1.58 -2.69
C TYR A 100 -3.78 -1.55 -3.06
N LEU A 101 -3.08 -0.53 -2.57
CA LEU A 101 -1.63 -0.51 -2.45
C LEU A 101 -1.28 -0.91 -1.03
N PHE A 102 -0.53 -1.98 -0.88
CA PHE A 102 0.11 -2.37 0.38
C PHE A 102 1.52 -1.84 0.38
N CYS A 103 1.95 -1.27 1.49
CA CYS A 103 3.26 -0.66 1.67
C CYS A 103 3.89 -1.23 2.95
N ASN A 104 5.11 -1.74 2.84
CA ASN A 104 5.88 -2.43 3.87
C ASN A 104 7.30 -1.90 3.98
N HIS A 105 7.89 -2.06 5.16
CA HIS A 105 9.33 -1.98 5.32
C HIS A 105 9.86 -3.27 5.93
N THR A 106 10.75 -3.95 5.21
CA THR A 106 11.25 -5.29 5.59
C THR A 106 12.07 -5.35 6.88
N GLU A 107 12.46 -4.21 7.45
CA GLU A 107 13.30 -4.14 8.65
C GLU A 107 12.67 -3.33 9.79
N LYS A 108 11.69 -2.46 9.53
CA LYS A 108 11.15 -1.51 10.52
C LYS A 108 9.65 -1.46 10.45
N SER A 109 9.01 -1.41 11.61
CA SER A 109 7.57 -1.15 11.70
C SER A 109 7.23 0.31 11.40
N MET A 110 5.98 0.58 11.01
CA MET A 110 5.48 1.96 10.96
C MET A 110 5.52 2.68 12.31
N HIS A 111 5.45 1.94 13.42
CA HIS A 111 5.66 2.52 14.75
C HIS A 111 7.06 3.14 14.85
N GLU A 112 8.11 2.41 14.45
CA GLU A 112 9.48 2.91 14.46
C GLU A 112 9.71 4.05 13.45
N ILE A 113 9.16 3.92 12.23
CA ILE A 113 9.30 4.94 11.18
C ILE A 113 8.70 6.28 11.63
N THR A 114 7.51 6.26 12.23
CA THR A 114 6.79 7.48 12.64
C THR A 114 7.39 8.19 13.86
N GLN A 115 8.27 7.53 14.62
CA GLN A 115 9.04 8.15 15.70
C GLN A 115 10.26 8.94 15.19
N ASP A 116 10.68 8.76 13.94
CA ASP A 116 11.78 9.53 13.38
C ASP A 116 11.33 10.98 13.08
N PRO A 117 12.07 12.01 13.51
CA PRO A 117 11.73 13.41 13.22
C PRO A 117 11.57 13.73 11.73
N GLU A 118 12.30 13.06 10.84
CA GLU A 118 12.21 13.25 9.39
C GLU A 118 10.87 12.75 8.82
N TRP A 119 10.13 11.91 9.56
CA TRP A 119 8.78 11.51 9.16
C TRP A 119 7.86 12.72 8.97
N LEU A 120 8.01 13.76 9.80
CA LEU A 120 7.19 14.96 9.69
C LEU A 120 7.38 15.68 8.34
N ASN A 121 8.59 15.62 7.77
CA ASN A 121 8.93 16.18 6.47
C ASN A 121 8.40 15.29 5.33
N ALA A 122 8.33 13.98 5.55
CA ALA A 122 8.02 12.99 4.53
C ALA A 122 6.51 12.67 4.41
N GLN A 123 5.76 12.67 5.52
CA GLN A 123 4.36 12.21 5.57
C GLN A 123 3.42 12.92 4.58
N GLY A 124 3.73 14.16 4.20
CA GLY A 124 2.99 14.91 3.19
C GLY A 124 3.00 14.24 1.81
N GLU A 125 4.09 13.55 1.44
CA GLU A 125 4.17 12.85 0.16
C GLU A 125 3.33 11.57 0.14
N PHE A 126 3.16 10.91 1.29
CA PHE A 126 2.23 9.79 1.42
C PHE A 126 0.77 10.27 1.32
N LEU A 127 0.43 11.39 1.96
CA LEU A 127 -0.89 12.02 1.81
C LEU A 127 -1.15 12.47 0.36
N ASN A 128 -0.15 13.02 -0.33
CA ASN A 128 -0.28 13.38 -1.74
C ASN A 128 -0.60 12.15 -2.60
N LEU A 129 0.03 11.00 -2.30
CA LEU A 129 -0.25 9.75 -2.99
C LEU A 129 -1.71 9.34 -2.82
N SER A 130 -2.24 9.37 -1.60
CA SER A 130 -3.64 9.01 -1.35
C SER A 130 -4.60 9.97 -2.05
N GLN A 131 -4.33 11.28 -2.03
CA GLN A 131 -5.14 12.29 -2.71
C GLN A 131 -5.22 12.09 -4.23
N PHE A 132 -4.16 11.59 -4.88
CA PHE A 132 -4.23 11.28 -6.31
C PHE A 132 -5.30 10.23 -6.61
N PHE A 133 -5.40 9.19 -5.78
CA PHE A 133 -6.38 8.12 -5.96
C PHE A 133 -7.79 8.50 -5.49
N ALA A 134 -7.91 9.46 -4.58
CA ALA A 134 -9.20 10.07 -4.26
C ALA A 134 -9.81 10.84 -5.45
N VAL A 135 -8.98 11.43 -6.31
CA VAL A 135 -9.43 12.24 -7.45
C VAL A 135 -9.53 11.41 -8.74
N ASP A 136 -8.60 10.49 -8.97
CA ASP A 136 -8.51 9.68 -10.18
C ASP A 136 -8.26 8.21 -9.80
N PRO A 137 -9.26 7.50 -9.25
CA PRO A 137 -9.06 6.14 -8.73
C PRO A 137 -8.58 5.18 -9.82
N LEU A 138 -7.80 4.18 -9.42
CA LEU A 138 -7.39 3.07 -10.28
C LEU A 138 -8.62 2.26 -10.68
N ASP A 139 -8.76 2.09 -11.99
CA ASP A 139 -9.69 1.17 -12.61
C ASP A 139 -8.83 0.11 -13.33
N LEU A 140 -8.98 -1.14 -12.92
CA LEU A 140 -8.27 -2.27 -13.52
C LEU A 140 -8.90 -2.69 -14.85
N GLY A 141 -10.10 -2.21 -15.18
CA GLY A 141 -10.92 -2.70 -16.28
C GLY A 141 -11.42 -4.12 -16.04
N GLU A 142 -12.56 -4.45 -16.62
CA GLU A 142 -12.86 -5.85 -16.95
C GLU A 142 -12.09 -6.16 -18.25
N ASP A 143 -11.31 -7.24 -18.27
CA ASP A 143 -10.73 -7.78 -19.51
C ASP A 143 -11.83 -8.08 -20.56
#